data_AF-A0A7C9CL62-F1
#
_entry.id   AF-A0A7C9CL62-F1
#
_cell.length_a   1.000
_cell.length_b   1.000
_cell.length_c   1.000
_cell.angle_alpha   90.00
_cell.angle_beta   90.00
_cell.angle_gamma   90.00
#
_symmetry.space_group_name_H-M   'P 1'
#
loop_
_entity.id
_entity.type
_entity.pdbx_description
1 polymer ?
#
loop_
_entity_poly.entity_id
_entity_poly.type
_entity_poly.pdbx_seq_one_letter_code
_entity_poly.pdbx_strand_id
1 'polypeptide(L)'
;SFSMNFVVGIEFYAAMLESLDVATAGGLIGGVDCVRRIETFVLRPRIMAMVEAAASAATGRRTAWREAFTAAGIRAVGFSQFADFQAECLLRRAQVGGFHVAKRRGEMMLYWHEHPLVATSAWRC
;
A
#
# COMPACT_ATOMS: atom_id res chain seq x y z
N SER A 1 18.60 -6.03 10.26
CA SER A 1 18.64 -5.22 11.50
C SER A 1 17.21 -4.85 11.87
N PHE A 2 16.79 -5.14 13.11
CA PHE A 2 15.48 -4.80 13.68
C PHE A 2 15.08 -3.33 13.38
N SER A 3 16.04 -2.41 13.48
CA SER A 3 15.81 -0.97 13.36
C SER A 3 15.23 -0.54 12.00
N MET A 4 15.75 -1.04 10.88
CA MET A 4 15.34 -0.55 9.56
C MET A 4 13.92 -0.98 9.19
N ASN A 5 13.56 -2.25 9.41
CA ASN A 5 12.23 -2.75 9.10
C ASN A 5 11.16 -2.09 9.98
N PHE A 6 11.50 -1.84 11.24
CA PHE A 6 10.63 -1.13 12.18
C PHE A 6 10.40 0.33 11.78
N VAL A 7 11.47 1.06 11.41
CA VAL A 7 11.38 2.45 10.95
C VAL A 7 10.53 2.56 9.68
N VAL A 8 10.82 1.75 8.66
CA VAL A 8 10.04 1.72 7.41
C VAL A 8 8.58 1.37 7.67
N GLY A 9 8.32 0.43 8.59
CA GLY A 9 6.96 0.08 9.00
C GLY A 9 6.22 1.23 9.67
N ILE A 10 6.86 1.96 10.59
CA ILE A 10 6.25 3.12 11.25
C ILE A 10 5.96 4.23 10.23
N GLU A 11 6.90 4.57 9.36
CA GLU A 11 6.70 5.60 8.33
C GLU A 11 5.53 5.25 7.40
N PHE A 12 5.42 3.97 7.04
CA PHE A 12 4.30 3.47 6.24
C PHE A 12 2.96 3.61 6.98
N TYR A 13 2.87 3.17 8.24
CA TYR A 13 1.60 3.24 8.98
C TYR A 13 1.24 4.66 9.39
N ALA A 14 2.22 5.55 9.60
CA ALA A 14 1.98 6.97 9.83
C ALA A 14 1.32 7.61 8.60
N ALA A 15 1.87 7.38 7.39
CA ALA A 15 1.27 7.86 6.14
C ALA A 15 -0.13 7.28 5.91
N MET A 16 -0.35 5.99 6.23
CA MET A 16 -1.68 5.37 6.16
C MET A 16 -2.70 6.05 7.09
N LEU A 17 -2.33 6.32 8.35
CA LEU A 17 -3.20 6.97 9.33
C LEU A 17 -3.52 8.41 8.92
N GLU A 18 -2.51 9.18 8.50
CA GLU A 18 -2.71 10.53 7.97
C GLU A 18 -3.69 10.54 6.79
N SER A 19 -3.55 9.59 5.87
CA SER A 19 -4.45 9.45 4.73
C SER A 19 -5.89 9.14 5.13
N LEU A 20 -6.11 8.39 6.22
CA LEU A 20 -7.44 8.09 6.75
C LEU A 20 -8.08 9.33 7.36
N ASP A 21 -7.32 10.14 8.10
CA ASP A 21 -7.82 11.39 8.69
C ASP A 21 -8.32 12.34 7.59
N VAL A 22 -7.54 12.53 6.53
CA VAL A 22 -7.93 13.40 5.41
C VAL A 22 -9.11 12.81 4.62
N ALA A 23 -9.12 11.49 4.38
CA ALA A 23 -10.25 10.82 3.72
C ALA A 23 -11.56 10.91 4.53
N THR A 24 -11.45 10.94 5.86
CA THR A 24 -12.60 11.09 6.76
C THR A 24 -13.12 12.51 6.76
N ALA A 25 -12.23 13.51 6.83
CA ALA A 25 -12.60 14.92 6.72
C ALA A 25 -13.25 15.24 5.36
N GLY A 26 -12.80 14.57 4.29
CA GLY A 26 -13.37 14.68 2.94
C GLY A 26 -14.68 13.91 2.73
N GLY A 27 -15.22 13.23 3.74
CA GLY A 27 -16.48 12.49 3.65
C GLY A 27 -16.42 11.20 2.81
N LEU A 28 -15.22 10.76 2.41
CA LEU A 28 -15.05 9.51 1.65
C LEU A 28 -15.33 8.28 2.52
N ILE A 29 -14.93 8.34 3.78
CA ILE A 29 -15.13 7.28 4.78
C ILE A 29 -16.37 7.62 5.60
N GLY A 30 -17.21 6.63 5.90
CA GLY A 30 -18.53 6.75 6.54
C GLY A 30 -18.55 7.24 8.00
N GLY A 31 -17.75 8.27 8.32
CA GLY A 31 -17.66 8.89 9.64
C GLY A 31 -16.68 8.19 10.59
N VAL A 32 -16.55 8.77 11.79
CA VAL A 32 -15.59 8.39 12.84
C VAL A 32 -15.72 6.91 13.24
N ASP A 33 -16.93 6.35 13.23
CA ASP A 33 -17.13 4.93 13.55
C ASP A 33 -16.51 3.98 12.52
N CYS A 34 -16.55 4.33 11.24
CA CYS A 34 -15.89 3.56 10.18
C CYS A 34 -14.37 3.62 10.33
N VAL A 35 -13.81 4.80 10.61
CA VAL A 35 -12.36 4.97 10.85
C VAL A 35 -11.91 4.12 12.02
N ARG A 36 -12.61 4.22 13.15
CA ARG A 36 -12.31 3.44 14.35
C ARG A 36 -12.32 1.94 14.09
N ARG A 37 -13.24 1.45 13.23
CA ARG A 37 -13.26 0.05 12.80
C ARG A 37 -12.06 -0.31 11.94
N ILE A 38 -11.67 0.54 10.99
CA ILE A 38 -10.49 0.32 10.15
C ILE A 38 -9.22 0.27 11.02
N GLU A 39 -9.04 1.24 11.91
CA GLU A 39 -7.88 1.26 12.82
C GLU A 39 -7.83 0.03 13.73
N THR A 40 -8.96 -0.32 14.34
CA THR A 40 -9.05 -1.41 15.32
C THR A 40 -8.90 -2.79 14.66
N PHE A 41 -9.59 -3.03 13.54
CA PHE A 41 -9.70 -4.36 12.95
C PHE A 41 -8.79 -4.59 11.74
N VAL A 42 -8.22 -3.54 11.15
CA VAL A 42 -7.32 -3.65 9.98
C VAL A 42 -5.90 -3.20 10.31
N LEU A 43 -5.72 -1.98 10.82
CA LEU A 43 -4.37 -1.43 11.01
C LEU A 43 -3.67 -2.01 12.24
N ARG A 44 -4.30 -2.00 13.41
CA ARG A 44 -3.74 -2.54 14.66
C ARG A 44 -3.17 -3.96 14.51
N PRO A 45 -3.92 -4.97 14.00
CA PRO A 45 -3.37 -6.32 13.88
C PRO A 45 -2.17 -6.38 12.92
N ARG A 46 -2.17 -5.57 11.85
CA ARG A 46 -1.04 -5.53 10.90
C ARG A 46 0.19 -4.82 11.46
N ILE A 47 0.00 -3.79 12.26
CA ILE A 47 1.08 -3.10 12.99
C ILE A 47 1.72 -4.08 13.98
N MET A 48 0.91 -4.78 14.79
CA MET A 48 1.41 -5.77 15.75
C MET A 48 2.21 -6.88 15.04
N ALA A 49 1.66 -7.45 13.97
CA ALA A 49 2.36 -8.46 13.17
C ALA A 49 3.67 -7.94 12.56
N MET A 50 3.74 -6.66 12.16
CA MET A 50 4.97 -6.05 11.65
C MET A 50 6.02 -5.90 12.75
N VAL A 51 5.63 -5.45 13.94
CA VAL A 51 6.54 -5.30 15.10
C VAL A 51 7.10 -6.66 15.53
N GLU A 52 6.25 -7.69 15.60
CA GLU A 52 6.67 -9.06 15.89
C GLU A 52 7.62 -9.63 14.81
N ALA A 53 7.31 -9.38 13.54
CA ALA A 53 8.16 -9.78 12.41
C ALA A 53 9.51 -9.06 12.43
N ALA A 54 9.55 -7.79 12.81
CA ALA A 54 10.79 -7.03 12.96
C ALA A 54 11.64 -7.61 14.12
N ALA A 55 11.00 -7.90 15.26
CA ALA A 55 11.64 -8.44 16.47
C ALA A 55 12.24 -9.85 16.25
N SER A 56 11.61 -10.67 15.41
CA SER A 56 12.15 -11.98 15.05
C SER A 56 13.28 -11.85 14.03
N ALA A 57 14.53 -11.99 14.50
CA ALA A 57 15.74 -12.05 13.67
C ALA A 57 15.72 -13.20 12.62
N ALA A 58 14.75 -14.11 12.71
CA ALA A 58 14.57 -15.28 11.86
C ALA A 58 13.70 -15.07 10.63
N THR A 59 13.20 -13.85 10.38
CA THR A 59 12.55 -13.54 9.10
C THR A 59 13.64 -13.44 8.02
N GLY A 60 14.08 -14.61 7.55
CA GLY A 60 14.89 -14.76 6.35
C GLY A 60 14.33 -13.89 5.23
N ARG A 61 15.22 -13.41 4.35
CA ARG A 61 14.92 -12.51 3.23
C ARG A 61 13.62 -12.97 2.56
N ARG A 62 12.50 -12.32 2.87
CA ARG A 62 11.23 -12.59 2.22
C ARG A 62 11.48 -12.32 0.75
N THR A 63 11.51 -13.36 -0.07
CA THR A 63 11.63 -13.20 -1.52
C THR A 63 10.51 -12.26 -1.93
N ALA A 64 10.85 -11.19 -2.63
CA ALA A 64 9.83 -10.28 -3.10
C ALA A 64 8.89 -11.11 -3.98
N TRP A 65 7.56 -11.01 -3.81
CA TRP A 65 6.58 -11.82 -4.56
C TRP A 65 6.85 -11.84 -6.08
N ARG A 66 7.46 -10.78 -6.60
CA ARG A 66 7.94 -10.64 -7.99
C ARG A 66 9.03 -11.64 -8.36
N GLU A 67 10.02 -11.81 -7.50
CA GLU A 67 11.09 -12.79 -7.68
C GLU A 67 10.51 -14.20 -7.63
N ALA A 68 9.57 -14.45 -6.72
CA ALA A 68 8.87 -15.73 -6.63
C ALA A 68 8.06 -16.04 -7.90
N PHE A 69 7.33 -15.06 -8.44
CA PHE A 69 6.57 -15.23 -9.69
C PHE A 69 7.49 -15.44 -10.89
N THR A 70 8.57 -14.66 -10.99
CA THR A 70 9.57 -14.81 -12.06
C THR A 70 10.24 -16.19 -12.01
N ALA A 71 10.60 -16.67 -10.81
CA ALA A 71 11.18 -18.00 -10.61
C ALA A 71 10.20 -19.13 -10.98
N ALA A 72 8.89 -18.90 -10.85
CA ALA A 72 7.84 -19.81 -11.28
C ALA A 72 7.55 -19.76 -12.79
N GLY A 73 8.33 -19.00 -13.58
CA GLY A 73 8.12 -18.82 -15.02
C GLY A 73 6.98 -17.86 -15.38
N ILE A 74 6.35 -17.23 -14.39
CA ILE A 74 5.29 -16.25 -14.59
C ILE A 74 5.93 -14.91 -14.95
N ARG A 75 5.43 -14.28 -16.01
CA ARG A 75 6.04 -13.08 -16.57
C ARG A 75 5.19 -11.83 -16.35
N ALA A 76 5.85 -10.76 -15.92
CA ALA A 76 5.20 -9.47 -15.74
C ALA A 76 4.67 -8.91 -17.07
N VAL A 77 3.49 -8.29 -17.01
CA VAL A 77 2.88 -7.55 -18.13
C VAL A 77 2.51 -6.15 -17.69
N GLY A 78 2.64 -5.19 -18.60
CA GLY A 78 2.25 -3.81 -18.35
C GLY A 78 0.74 -3.62 -18.36
N PHE A 79 0.28 -2.58 -17.67
CA PHE A 79 -1.11 -2.14 -17.74
C PHE A 79 -1.43 -1.48 -19.09
N SER A 80 -2.70 -1.54 -19.49
CA SER A 80 -3.19 -0.78 -20.64
C SER A 80 -3.35 0.70 -20.26
N GLN A 81 -3.31 1.57 -21.27
CA GLN A 81 -3.61 3.00 -21.08
C GLN A 81 -5.01 3.23 -20.48
N PHE A 82 -5.96 2.34 -20.77
CA PHE A 82 -7.29 2.40 -20.18
C PHE A 82 -7.26 2.12 -18.68
N ALA A 83 -6.51 1.13 -18.22
CA ALA A 83 -6.35 0.87 -16.78
C ALA A 83 -5.69 2.05 -16.06
N ASP A 84 -4.71 2.68 -16.70
CA ASP A 84 -4.09 3.91 -16.17
C ASP A 84 -5.11 5.04 -16.01
N PHE A 85 -5.93 5.29 -17.05
CA PHE A 85 -6.97 6.30 -17.02
C PHE A 85 -8.03 6.02 -15.94
N GLN A 86 -8.41 4.75 -15.75
CA GLN A 86 -9.35 4.36 -14.70
C GLN A 86 -8.81 4.66 -13.29
N ALA A 87 -7.52 4.45 -13.05
CA ALA A 87 -6.89 4.76 -11.77
C ALA A 87 -6.93 6.27 -11.48
N GLU A 88 -6.62 7.11 -12.47
CA GLU A 88 -6.72 8.57 -12.33
C GLU A 88 -8.17 9.04 -12.13
N CYS A 89 -9.13 8.45 -12.85
CA CYS A 89 -10.55 8.74 -12.66
C CYS A 89 -11.02 8.40 -11.23
N LEU A 90 -10.55 7.28 -10.67
CA LEU A 90 -10.88 6.91 -9.30
C LEU A 90 -10.39 7.96 -8.29
N LEU A 91 -9.17 8.46 -8.45
CA LEU A 91 -8.62 9.51 -7.59
C LEU A 91 -9.41 10.83 -7.73
N ARG A 92 -9.70 11.26 -8.95
CA ARG A 92 -10.51 12.46 -9.21
C ARG A 92 -11.89 12.34 -8.57
N ARG A 93 -12.51 11.16 -8.61
CA ARG A 93 -13.82 10.91 -8.01
C ARG A 93 -13.76 10.87 -6.48
N ALA A 94 -12.70 10.33 -5.90
CA ALA A 94 -12.52 10.27 -4.45
C ALA A 94 -12.37 11.67 -3.82
N GLN A 95 -11.81 12.63 -4.57
CA GLN A 95 -11.63 14.04 -4.14
C GLN A 95 -10.84 14.19 -2.82
N VAL A 96 -10.01 13.21 -2.48
CA VAL A 96 -9.11 13.27 -1.32
C VAL A 96 -7.73 13.69 -1.81
N GLY A 97 -7.33 14.92 -1.44
CA GLY A 97 -5.99 15.44 -1.73
C GLY A 97 -4.89 14.57 -1.11
N GLY A 98 -3.67 14.65 -1.64
CA GLY A 98 -2.52 13.86 -1.17
C GLY A 98 -2.34 12.52 -1.89
N PHE A 99 -3.42 11.89 -2.36
CA PHE A 99 -3.31 10.67 -3.15
C PHE A 99 -2.90 10.93 -4.61
N HIS A 100 -1.97 10.13 -5.11
CA HIS A 100 -1.63 10.09 -6.54
C HIS A 100 -1.22 8.70 -7.00
N VAL A 101 -1.25 8.46 -8.32
CA VAL A 101 -0.83 7.19 -8.93
C VAL A 101 0.42 7.45 -9.76
N ALA A 102 1.43 6.58 -9.61
CA ALA A 102 2.64 6.62 -10.42
C ALA A 102 2.92 5.26 -11.08
N LYS A 103 3.47 5.29 -12.29
CA LYS A 103 3.87 4.10 -13.05
C LYS A 103 5.34 3.83 -12.83
N ARG A 104 5.72 2.64 -12.36
CA ARG A 104 7.12 2.27 -12.12
C ARG A 104 7.37 0.85 -12.60
N ARG A 105 8.26 0.67 -13.59
CA ARG A 105 8.72 -0.67 -14.03
C ARG A 105 7.59 -1.65 -14.38
N GLY A 106 6.50 -1.18 -15.00
CA GLY A 106 5.33 -1.99 -15.34
C GLY A 106 4.30 -2.16 -14.21
N GLU A 107 4.55 -1.52 -13.07
CA GLU A 107 3.67 -1.50 -11.90
C GLU A 107 2.91 -0.17 -11.82
N MET A 108 1.74 -0.22 -11.19
CA MET A 108 0.96 0.94 -10.79
C MET A 108 1.03 1.07 -9.27
N MET A 109 1.46 2.23 -8.80
CA MET A 109 1.70 2.50 -7.40
C MET A 109 0.74 3.60 -6.92
N LEU A 110 -0.04 3.33 -5.87
CA LEU A 110 -0.79 4.35 -5.15
C LEU A 110 0.11 4.96 -4.08
N TYR A 111 0.19 6.28 -4.09
CA TYR A 111 0.98 7.07 -3.16
C TYR A 111 0.09 7.95 -2.30
N TRP A 112 0.54 8.21 -1.08
CA TRP A 112 0.12 9.31 -0.22
C TRP A 112 1.28 10.27 -0.06
N HIS A 113 1.18 11.47 -0.63
CA HIS A 113 2.34 12.35 -0.82
C HIS A 113 3.50 11.54 -1.43
N GLU A 114 4.70 11.58 -0.86
CA GLU A 114 5.85 10.82 -1.37
C GLU A 114 5.89 9.35 -0.90
N HIS A 115 4.91 8.90 -0.11
CA HIS A 115 4.91 7.59 0.55
C HIS A 115 4.13 6.56 -0.27
N PRO A 116 4.77 5.49 -0.77
CA PRO A 116 4.07 4.43 -1.50
C PRO A 116 3.21 3.60 -0.54
N LEU A 117 1.91 3.48 -0.82
CA LEU A 117 0.96 2.74 -0.01
C LEU A 117 0.63 1.37 -0.59
N VAL A 118 0.33 1.30 -1.89
CA VAL A 118 -0.10 0.07 -2.56
C VAL A 118 0.62 -0.09 -3.89
N ALA A 119 1.16 -1.28 -4.13
CA ALA A 119 1.72 -1.68 -5.42
C ALA A 119 0.78 -2.65 -6.12
N THR A 120 0.52 -2.41 -7.40
CA THR A 120 -0.29 -3.27 -8.26
C THR A 120 0.51 -3.65 -9.49
N SER A 121 0.54 -4.94 -9.83
CA SER A 121 1.30 -5.50 -10.96
C SER A 121 0.48 -6.58 -11.65
N ALA A 122 0.57 -6.69 -12.96
CA ALA A 122 -0.11 -7.73 -13.74
C ALA A 122 0.88 -8.78 -14.24
N TRP A 123 0.42 -10.02 -14.32
CA TRP A 123 1.25 -11.19 -14.61
C TRP A 123 0.52 -12.16 -15.55
N ARG A 124 1.28 -12.89 -16.36
CA ARG A 124 0.76 -13.98 -17.19
C ARG A 124 1.65 -15.22 -17.13
N CYS A 125 1.03 -16.38 -17.26
CA CYS A 125 1.74 -17.64 -17.48
C CYS A 125 2.32 -17.71 -18.91
#